data_AF-G8FXU1-F1
#
_entry.id   AF-G8FXU1-F1
#
_cell.length_a   1.000
_cell.length_b   1.000
_cell.length_c   1.000
_cell.angle_alpha   90.00
_cell.angle_beta   90.00
_cell.angle_gamma   90.00
#
_symmetry.space_group_name_H-M   'P 1'
#
loop_
_entity.id
_entity.type
_entity.pdbx_description
1 polymer ?
#
loop_
_entity_poly.entity_id
_entity_poly.type
_entity_poly.pdbx_seq_one_letter_code
_entity_poly.pdbx_strand_id
1 'polypeptide(L)'
;GVIGRYCDQPEQFPGVAHFHTVRVNQPAAKYYHTDYLRQLCDLWDLRGSGLTNMHGSTGDIVLLGTQTPQLEELFFELTHKMNTDLG
;
A
#
# COMPACT_ATOMS: atom_id res chain seq x y z
N GLY A 1 7.36 7.22 3.07
CA GLY A 1 6.53 6.11 3.58
C GLY A 1 5.06 6.29 3.30
N VAL A 2 4.32 7.06 4.11
CA VAL A 2 2.84 7.14 4.03
C VAL A 2 2.36 8.56 3.76
N ILE A 3 1.36 8.71 2.87
CA ILE A 3 0.69 9.98 2.58
C ILE A 3 -0.77 9.91 3.06
N GLY A 4 -1.08 10.65 4.13
CA GLY A 4 -2.44 10.76 4.68
C GLY A 4 -3.38 11.52 3.74
N ARG A 5 -4.60 10.99 3.59
CA ARG A 5 -5.70 11.59 2.83
C ARG A 5 -7.04 11.21 3.43
N TYR A 6 -7.96 12.16 3.43
CA TYR A 6 -9.31 12.06 3.97
C TYR A 6 -10.30 12.61 2.94
N CYS A 7 -11.47 11.98 2.82
CA CYS A 7 -12.57 12.48 2.00
C CYS A 7 -13.23 13.69 2.68
N ASP A 8 -13.69 14.67 1.89
CA ASP A 8 -14.40 15.86 2.36
C ASP A 8 -15.89 15.59 2.65
N GLN A 9 -16.44 14.45 2.20
CA GLN A 9 -17.81 14.02 2.45
C GLN A 9 -17.86 12.60 3.06
N PRO A 10 -17.34 12.41 4.29
CA PRO A 10 -17.21 11.10 4.92
C PRO A 10 -18.55 10.42 5.22
N GLU A 11 -19.63 11.19 5.39
CA GLU A 11 -20.98 10.63 5.60
C GLU A 11 -21.54 10.02 4.31
N GLN A 12 -21.27 10.63 3.16
CA GLN A 12 -21.71 10.13 1.85
C GLN A 12 -20.81 8.98 1.35
N PHE A 13 -19.50 9.04 1.66
CA PHE A 13 -18.52 8.07 1.21
C PHE A 13 -17.69 7.51 2.38
N PRO A 14 -18.32 6.77 3.32
CA PRO A 14 -17.65 6.31 4.54
C PRO A 14 -16.49 5.35 4.27
N GLY A 15 -16.55 4.59 3.16
CA GLY A 15 -15.48 3.65 2.78
C GLY A 15 -14.14 4.31 2.43
N VAL A 16 -14.13 5.62 2.14
CA VAL A 16 -12.91 6.39 1.82
C VAL A 16 -12.73 7.58 2.76
N ALA A 17 -13.40 7.57 3.92
CA ALA A 17 -13.19 8.59 4.96
C ALA A 17 -11.70 8.69 5.33
N HIS A 18 -11.00 7.55 5.44
CA HIS A 18 -9.55 7.45 5.42
C HIS A 18 -9.13 6.72 4.15
N PHE A 19 -8.22 7.32 3.37
CA PHE A 19 -7.76 6.72 2.12
C PHE A 19 -6.27 6.98 1.89
N HIS A 20 -5.47 6.51 2.85
CA HIS A 20 -4.03 6.78 2.88
C HIS A 20 -3.28 6.00 1.81
N THR A 21 -2.24 6.62 1.24
CA THR A 21 -1.34 5.97 0.29
C THR A 21 -0.10 5.47 1.00
N VAL A 22 0.29 4.21 0.79
CA VAL A 22 1.55 3.65 1.27
C VAL A 22 2.51 3.49 0.08
N ARG A 23 3.71 4.05 0.20
CA ARG A 23 4.79 3.88 -0.78
C ARG A 23 5.69 2.74 -0.32
N VAL A 24 5.87 1.74 -1.18
CA VAL A 24 6.67 0.54 -0.92
C VAL A 24 7.87 0.55 -1.87
N ASN A 25 9.05 0.32 -1.33
CA ASN A 25 10.29 0.37 -2.08
C ASN A 25 10.35 -0.77 -3.13
N GLN A 26 10.58 -0.42 -4.38
CA GLN A 26 10.67 -1.34 -5.51
C GLN A 26 12.10 -1.87 -5.73
N PRO A 27 12.26 -3.08 -6.29
CA PRO A 27 13.56 -3.52 -6.81
C PRO A 27 14.04 -2.62 -7.96
N ALA A 28 15.36 -2.46 -8.06
CA ALA A 28 15.99 -1.71 -9.14
C ALA A 28 15.51 -2.20 -10.51
N ALA A 29 15.18 -1.26 -11.40
CA ALA A 29 14.64 -1.54 -12.73
C ALA A 29 13.32 -2.36 -12.77
N LYS A 30 12.62 -2.52 -11.63
CA LYS A 30 11.25 -3.07 -11.55
C LYS A 30 11.10 -4.52 -12.08
N TYR A 31 12.10 -5.36 -11.87
CA TYR A 31 12.00 -6.80 -12.16
C TYR A 31 11.44 -7.54 -10.95
N TYR A 32 10.48 -8.43 -11.18
CA TYR A 32 9.77 -9.16 -10.13
C TYR A 32 9.69 -10.66 -10.42
N HIS A 33 9.72 -11.45 -9.35
CA HIS A 33 9.16 -12.79 -9.35
C HIS A 33 7.66 -12.72 -9.12
N THR A 34 6.89 -13.60 -9.77
CA THR A 34 5.43 -13.65 -9.60
C THR A 34 5.03 -13.89 -8.16
N ASP A 35 5.83 -14.65 -7.41
CA ASP A 35 5.50 -15.03 -6.04
C ASP A 35 5.56 -13.83 -5.09
N TYR A 36 6.49 -12.91 -5.31
CA TYR A 36 6.55 -11.64 -4.58
C TYR A 36 5.30 -10.79 -4.84
N LEU A 37 4.92 -10.61 -6.11
CA LEU A 37 3.76 -9.79 -6.47
C LEU A 37 2.47 -10.38 -5.94
N ARG A 38 2.29 -11.71 -5.97
CA ARG A 38 1.12 -12.37 -5.38
C ARG A 38 1.05 -12.16 -3.88
N GLN A 39 2.16 -12.34 -3.16
CA GLN A 39 2.21 -12.06 -1.71
C GLN A 39 1.86 -10.60 -1.39
N LEU A 40 2.33 -9.65 -2.21
CA LEU A 40 2.00 -8.23 -2.03
C LEU A 40 0.51 -7.96 -2.27
N CYS A 41 -0.08 -8.59 -3.30
CA CYS A 41 -1.52 -8.51 -3.56
C CYS A 41 -2.33 -9.12 -2.41
N ASP A 42 -1.99 -10.32 -1.93
CA ASP A 42 -2.70 -10.98 -0.83
C ASP A 42 -2.69 -10.11 0.44
N LEU A 43 -1.54 -9.49 0.75
CA LEU A 43 -1.42 -8.55 1.87
C LEU A 43 -2.30 -7.30 1.67
N TRP A 44 -2.28 -6.74 0.45
CA TRP A 44 -3.00 -5.52 0.16
C TRP A 44 -4.51 -5.70 0.05
N ASP A 45 -4.98 -6.85 -0.43
CA ASP A 45 -6.39 -7.21 -0.45
C ASP A 45 -6.95 -7.37 0.98
N LEU A 46 -6.14 -7.87 1.91
CA LEU A 46 -6.54 -8.01 3.31
C LEU A 46 -6.58 -6.66 4.06
N ARG A 47 -5.62 -5.77 3.80
CA ARG A 47 -5.33 -4.61 4.65
C ARG A 47 -5.54 -3.26 3.98
N GLY A 48 -5.91 -3.24 2.71
CA GLY A 48 -6.07 -2.04 1.91
C GLY A 48 -7.30 -2.09 1.01
N SER A 49 -7.27 -1.28 -0.03
CA SER A 49 -8.37 -1.15 -0.98
C SER A 49 -8.31 -2.14 -2.14
N GLY A 50 -7.20 -2.87 -2.31
CA GLY A 50 -6.88 -3.64 -3.52
C GLY A 50 -6.43 -2.77 -4.71
N LEU A 51 -6.47 -1.44 -4.61
CA LEU A 51 -6.06 -0.54 -5.69
C LEU A 51 -4.57 -0.20 -5.60
N THR A 52 -3.90 -0.15 -6.74
CA THR A 52 -2.46 0.17 -6.80
C THR A 52 -2.11 1.06 -7.98
N ASN A 53 -1.00 1.79 -7.88
CA ASN A 53 -0.27 2.26 -9.06
C ASN A 53 1.05 1.48 -9.17
N MET A 54 1.31 0.90 -10.33
CA MET A 54 2.54 0.17 -10.68
C MET A 54 3.25 0.93 -11.80
N HIS A 55 3.93 2.04 -11.53
CA HIS A 55 4.46 2.55 -10.25
C HIS A 55 4.14 4.04 -10.07
N GLY A 56 4.49 4.61 -8.92
CA GLY A 56 4.61 6.06 -8.76
C GLY A 56 5.74 6.63 -9.62
N SER A 57 5.65 7.92 -9.99
CA SER A 57 6.62 8.56 -10.89
C SER A 57 8.07 8.53 -10.39
N THR A 58 8.27 8.55 -9.07
CA THR A 58 9.60 8.42 -8.45
C THR A 58 10.14 6.99 -8.48
N GLY A 59 9.27 5.99 -8.58
CA GLY A 59 9.65 4.58 -8.68
C GLY A 59 8.84 3.65 -7.78
N ASP A 60 8.29 4.15 -6.68
CA ASP A 60 7.64 3.34 -5.62
C ASP A 60 6.47 2.50 -6.12
N ILE A 61 6.29 1.31 -5.55
CA ILE A 61 4.99 0.64 -5.61
C ILE A 61 4.03 1.46 -4.74
N VAL A 62 2.85 1.78 -5.28
CA VAL A 62 1.86 2.60 -4.59
C VAL A 62 0.68 1.73 -4.22
N LEU A 63 0.50 1.50 -2.91
CA LEU A 63 -0.69 0.87 -2.35
C LEU A 63 -1.70 1.98 -2.03
N LEU A 64 -2.79 2.06 -2.81
CA LEU A 64 -3.65 3.24 -2.88
C LEU A 64 -4.92 3.08 -2.03
N GLY A 65 -4.86 3.51 -0.78
CA GLY A 65 -6.02 3.59 0.09
C GLY A 65 -6.04 2.52 1.17
N THR A 66 -5.77 2.95 2.40
CA THR A 66 -6.02 2.18 3.62
C THR A 66 -6.37 3.14 4.77
N GLN A 67 -6.72 2.57 5.92
CA GLN A 67 -7.06 3.29 7.14
C GLN A 67 -5.86 3.37 8.09
N THR A 68 -5.84 4.37 8.97
CA THR A 68 -4.74 4.60 9.92
C THR A 68 -4.36 3.37 10.76
N PRO A 69 -5.32 2.59 11.32
CA PRO A 69 -4.98 1.42 12.14
C PRO A 69 -4.27 0.30 11.37
N GLN A 70 -4.37 0.25 10.04
CA GLN A 70 -3.75 -0.79 9.22
C GLN A 70 -2.29 -0.46 8.85
N LEU A 71 -1.80 0.75 9.13
CA LEU A 71 -0.47 1.18 8.69
C LEU A 71 0.65 0.36 9.35
N GLU A 72 0.62 0.23 10.67
CA GLU A 72 1.63 -0.55 11.41
C GLU A 72 1.51 -2.05 11.11
N GLU A 73 0.29 -2.55 10.97
CA GLU A 73 0.03 -3.95 10.62
C GLU A 73 0.62 -4.31 9.25
N LEU A 74 0.38 -3.45 8.25
CA LEU A 74 0.93 -3.61 6.92
C LEU A 74 2.46 -3.50 6.93
N PHE A 75 3.01 -2.54 7.67
CA PHE A 75 4.45 -2.36 7.77
C PHE A 75 5.14 -3.56 8.46
N PHE A 76 4.52 -4.11 9.51
CA PHE A 76 5.00 -5.29 10.19
C PHE A 76 5.08 -6.48 9.22
N GLU A 77 4.04 -6.73 8.42
CA GLU A 77 4.05 -7.82 7.44
C GLU A 77 5.06 -7.61 6.31
N LEU A 78 5.16 -6.40 5.77
CA LEU A 78 6.16 -6.08 4.74
C LEU A 78 7.58 -6.36 5.22
N THR A 79 7.91 -5.93 6.44
CA THR A 79 9.27 -6.07 6.98
C THR A 79 9.56 -7.50 7.46
N HIS A 80 8.67 -8.11 8.25
CA HIS A 80 8.93 -9.39 8.90
C HIS A 80 8.68 -10.60 8.00
N LYS A 81 7.76 -10.49 7.03
CA LYS A 81 7.42 -11.61 6.14
C LYS A 81 7.99 -11.45 4.74
N MET A 82 8.11 -10.21 4.24
CA MET A 82 8.49 -9.96 2.85
C MET A 82 9.88 -9.31 2.71
N ASN A 83 10.57 -9.00 3.81
CA ASN A 83 11.86 -8.29 3.82
C ASN A 83 11.86 -7.06 2.90
N THR A 84 10.75 -6.31 2.94
CA THR A 84 10.49 -5.15 2.07
C THR A 84 10.26 -3.93 2.95
N ASP A 85 10.87 -2.81 2.58
CA ASP A 85 10.76 -1.54 3.31
C ASP A 85 9.84 -0.54 2.57
N LEU A 86 9.51 0.54 3.25
CA LEU A 86 8.80 1.68 2.66
C LEU A 86 9.73 2.49 1.74
N GLY A 87 9.10 3.23 0.83
CA GLY A 87 9.76 4.25 -0.02
C GLY A 87 9.80 5.64 0.61
#